data_AF-A0A524C7W3-F1
#
_entry.id   AF-A0A524C7W3-F1
#
_cell.length_a   1.000
_cell.length_b   1.000
_cell.length_c   1.000
_cell.angle_alpha   90.00
_cell.angle_beta   90.00
_cell.angle_gamma   90.00
#
_symmetry.space_group_name_H-M   'P 1'
#
loop_
_entity.id
_entity.type
_entity.pdbx_description
1 polymer ?
#
loop_
_entity_poly.entity_id
_entity_poly.type
_entity_poly.pdbx_seq_one_letter_code
_entity_poly.pdbx_strand_id
1 'polypeptide(L)'
;MSTTAFDPMAWFPYTPRPHQDKAVRFSSQIYGEKSVGLLSADCGVGKTVAVLSGYLAVRSRDANARLLVLTRTHSQSKVFEEELTQLRLHDPGEGARRDLTATSMVSRVHVCPMKSQMDQLTTVGFMKQCAKLVKTGRCSYYWNCYTKSKGEARIAPRPHFRDEVESLRTSQVVTREAAEELSESSGFCPYEVLRWCAK
;
A
#
# COMPACT_ATOMS: atom_id res chain seq x y z
N MET A 1 -6.82 -32.29 20.66
CA MET A 1 -6.20 -31.13 19.98
C MET A 1 -7.31 -30.10 19.80
N SER A 2 -7.29 -29.02 20.59
CA SER A 2 -8.33 -28.00 20.55
C SER A 2 -8.17 -27.20 19.25
N THR A 3 -9.00 -27.47 18.25
CA THR A 3 -9.22 -26.57 17.12
C THR A 3 -9.79 -25.27 17.67
N THR A 4 -8.92 -24.30 17.95
CA THR A 4 -9.35 -22.91 18.10
C THR A 4 -10.16 -22.57 16.86
N ALA A 5 -11.45 -22.32 17.05
CA ALA A 5 -12.37 -22.04 15.96
C ALA A 5 -11.82 -20.83 15.18
N PHE A 6 -11.72 -20.99 13.86
CA PHE A 6 -11.35 -19.91 12.98
C PHE A 6 -12.44 -18.84 13.03
N ASP A 7 -12.19 -17.73 13.71
CA ASP A 7 -13.12 -16.61 13.74
C ASP A 7 -12.56 -15.41 12.99
N PRO A 8 -13.04 -15.15 11.75
CA PRO A 8 -12.64 -13.97 10.98
C PRO A 8 -12.89 -12.65 11.70
N MET A 9 -13.84 -12.62 12.64
CA MET A 9 -14.16 -11.43 13.43
C MET A 9 -13.06 -11.04 14.40
N ALA A 10 -12.13 -11.93 14.74
CA ALA A 10 -10.95 -11.59 15.54
C ALA A 10 -10.09 -10.51 14.87
N TRP A 11 -10.15 -10.39 13.54
CA TRP A 11 -9.41 -9.39 12.77
C TRP A 11 -10.16 -8.08 12.57
N PHE A 12 -11.39 -7.96 13.08
CA PHE A 12 -12.23 -6.79 12.88
C PHE A 12 -11.97 -5.74 13.99
N PRO A 13 -11.45 -4.54 13.66
CA PRO A 13 -10.83 -3.64 14.63
C PRO A 13 -11.82 -2.79 15.44
N TYR A 14 -13.13 -2.95 15.20
CA TYR A 14 -14.18 -2.14 15.81
C TYR A 14 -15.26 -2.99 16.44
N THR A 15 -16.12 -2.39 17.26
CA THR A 15 -17.39 -3.02 17.61
C THR A 15 -18.27 -3.13 16.36
N PRO A 16 -18.68 -4.34 15.93
CA PRO A 16 -19.40 -4.52 14.67
C PRO A 16 -20.80 -3.90 14.75
N ARG A 17 -21.16 -3.17 13.70
CA ARG A 17 -22.52 -2.72 13.41
C ARG A 17 -23.35 -3.89 12.86
N PRO A 18 -24.69 -3.80 12.85
CA PRO A 18 -25.53 -4.85 12.30
C PRO A 18 -25.08 -5.29 10.90
N HIS A 19 -24.92 -6.60 10.73
CA HIS A 19 -24.57 -7.29 9.47
C HIS A 19 -23.14 -7.11 8.98
N GLN A 20 -22.27 -6.33 9.65
CA GLN A 20 -20.84 -6.28 9.29
C GLN A 20 -20.17 -7.64 9.47
N ASP A 21 -20.58 -8.40 10.49
CA ASP A 21 -20.15 -9.77 10.74
C ASP A 21 -20.39 -10.69 9.53
N LYS A 22 -21.55 -10.55 8.87
CA LYS A 22 -21.88 -11.30 7.67
C LYS A 22 -20.93 -10.95 6.52
N ALA A 23 -20.61 -9.68 6.33
CA ALA A 23 -19.69 -9.23 5.28
C ALA A 23 -18.25 -9.74 5.53
N VAL A 24 -17.78 -9.73 6.78
CA VAL A 24 -16.47 -10.28 7.16
C VAL A 24 -16.42 -11.78 6.88
N ARG A 25 -17.40 -12.54 7.37
CA ARG A 25 -17.48 -14.00 7.19
C ARG A 25 -17.60 -14.38 5.71
N PHE A 26 -18.42 -13.66 4.94
CA PHE A 26 -18.53 -13.82 3.49
C PHE A 26 -17.18 -13.59 2.80
N SER A 27 -16.51 -12.49 3.11
CA SER A 27 -15.21 -12.16 2.50
C SER A 27 -14.17 -13.24 2.82
N SER A 28 -14.12 -13.68 4.08
CA SER A 28 -13.22 -14.75 4.52
C SER A 28 -13.49 -16.08 3.80
N GLN A 29 -14.75 -16.44 3.61
CA GLN A 29 -15.13 -17.62 2.83
C GLN A 29 -14.63 -17.53 1.38
N ILE A 30 -14.93 -16.44 0.69
CA ILE A 30 -14.56 -16.25 -0.73
C ILE A 30 -13.04 -16.29 -0.92
N TYR A 31 -12.28 -15.60 -0.06
CA TYR A 31 -10.82 -15.66 -0.12
C TYR A 31 -10.27 -17.05 0.19
N GLY A 32 -10.84 -17.75 1.18
CA GLY A 32 -10.43 -19.11 1.53
C GLY A 32 -10.70 -20.14 0.44
N GLU A 33 -11.83 -20.00 -0.26
CA GLU A 33 -12.23 -20.84 -1.40
C GLU A 33 -11.51 -20.47 -2.71
N LYS A 34 -10.80 -19.33 -2.74
CA LYS A 34 -10.17 -18.76 -3.94
C LYS A 34 -11.19 -18.56 -5.08
N SER A 35 -12.40 -18.11 -4.72
CA SER A 35 -13.55 -17.96 -5.63
C SER A 35 -13.86 -16.48 -5.93
N VAL A 36 -14.88 -16.23 -6.74
CA VAL A 36 -15.38 -14.88 -7.05
C VAL A 36 -16.62 -14.61 -6.22
N GLY A 37 -16.57 -13.56 -5.40
CA GLY A 37 -17.69 -13.13 -4.55
C GLY A 37 -18.25 -11.77 -4.98
N LEU A 38 -19.57 -11.64 -4.94
CA LEU A 38 -20.26 -10.36 -5.14
C LEU A 38 -20.87 -9.91 -3.81
N LEU A 39 -20.26 -8.92 -3.18
CA LEU A 39 -20.74 -8.32 -1.94
C LEU A 39 -21.52 -7.04 -2.25
N SER A 40 -22.83 -7.05 -2.01
CA SER A 40 -23.68 -5.85 -2.04
C SER A 40 -23.98 -5.38 -0.63
N ALA A 41 -23.65 -4.13 -0.32
CA ALA A 41 -24.03 -3.47 0.92
C ALA A 41 -24.07 -1.95 0.74
N ASP A 42 -24.87 -1.27 1.54
CA ASP A 42 -25.05 0.18 1.47
C ASP A 42 -23.76 0.97 1.78
N CYS A 43 -23.73 2.22 1.36
CA CYS A 43 -22.65 3.15 1.69
C CYS A 43 -22.58 3.38 3.21
N GLY A 44 -21.38 3.51 3.77
CA GLY A 44 -21.19 3.74 5.21
C GLY A 44 -21.33 2.52 6.12
N VAL A 45 -21.64 1.33 5.58
CA VAL A 45 -21.72 0.06 6.33
C VAL A 45 -20.33 -0.50 6.69
N GLY A 46 -19.22 0.11 6.25
CA GLY A 46 -17.88 -0.39 6.53
C GLY A 46 -17.45 -1.59 5.67
N LYS A 47 -17.86 -1.60 4.39
CA LYS A 47 -17.48 -2.63 3.42
C LYS A 47 -15.96 -2.84 3.34
N THR A 48 -15.20 -1.73 3.35
CA THR A 48 -13.74 -1.74 3.25
C THR A 48 -13.11 -2.53 4.39
N VAL A 49 -13.35 -2.12 5.65
CA VAL A 49 -12.81 -2.83 6.81
C VAL A 49 -13.31 -4.27 6.90
N ALA A 50 -14.57 -4.54 6.53
CA ALA A 50 -15.11 -5.90 6.56
C ALA A 50 -14.39 -6.85 5.59
N VAL A 51 -14.16 -6.40 4.35
CA VAL A 51 -13.43 -7.17 3.33
C VAL A 51 -11.98 -7.36 3.73
N LEU A 52 -11.32 -6.30 4.22
CA LEU A 52 -9.94 -6.38 4.69
C LEU A 52 -9.77 -7.34 5.88
N SER A 53 -10.69 -7.29 6.84
CA SER A 53 -10.68 -8.19 8.01
C SER A 53 -10.84 -9.65 7.58
N GLY A 54 -11.78 -9.92 6.67
CA GLY A 54 -11.98 -11.26 6.12
C GLY A 54 -10.76 -11.77 5.35
N TYR A 55 -10.10 -10.91 4.57
CA TYR A 55 -8.84 -11.22 3.90
C TYR A 55 -7.72 -11.54 4.90
N LEU A 56 -7.51 -10.69 5.90
CA LEU A 56 -6.44 -10.87 6.88
C LEU A 56 -6.62 -12.14 7.70
N ALA A 57 -7.87 -12.50 8.02
CA ALA A 57 -8.17 -13.77 8.64
C ALA A 57 -7.67 -14.96 7.81
N VAL A 58 -7.92 -14.97 6.49
CA VAL A 58 -7.43 -16.04 5.61
C VAL A 58 -5.91 -15.98 5.44
N ARG A 59 -5.35 -14.79 5.22
CA ARG A 59 -3.90 -14.55 5.09
C ARG A 59 -3.12 -15.03 6.31
N SER A 60 -3.70 -15.02 7.51
CA SER A 60 -3.03 -15.55 8.72
C SER A 60 -2.54 -16.99 8.57
N ARG A 61 -3.10 -17.75 7.61
CA ARG A 61 -2.71 -19.13 7.27
C ARG A 61 -1.84 -19.25 6.03
N ASP A 62 -1.63 -18.15 5.30
CA ASP A 62 -0.80 -18.04 4.11
C ASP A 62 -0.10 -16.68 4.09
N ALA A 63 1.08 -16.62 4.72
CA ALA A 63 1.87 -15.39 4.82
C ALA A 63 2.30 -14.82 3.46
N ASN A 64 2.30 -15.64 2.40
CA ASN A 64 2.66 -15.24 1.04
C ASN A 64 1.46 -14.65 0.26
N ALA A 65 0.24 -14.76 0.78
CA ALA A 65 -0.93 -14.18 0.14
C ALA A 65 -0.80 -12.65 0.05
N ARG A 66 -1.12 -12.12 -1.14
CA ARG A 66 -1.11 -10.69 -1.45
C ARG A 66 -2.49 -10.25 -1.90
N LEU A 67 -2.88 -9.04 -1.49
CA LEU A 67 -4.13 -8.40 -1.91
C LEU A 67 -3.81 -7.19 -2.80
N LEU A 68 -4.41 -7.17 -3.99
CA LEU A 68 -4.45 -5.98 -4.84
C LEU A 68 -5.85 -5.37 -4.74
N VAL A 69 -5.93 -4.15 -4.26
CA VAL A 69 -7.17 -3.38 -4.20
C VAL A 69 -7.21 -2.38 -5.34
N LEU A 70 -8.32 -2.35 -6.08
CA LEU A 70 -8.56 -1.38 -7.15
C LEU A 70 -9.70 -0.46 -6.74
N THR A 71 -9.41 0.84 -6.69
CA THR A 71 -10.39 1.89 -6.37
C THR A 71 -10.58 2.81 -7.55
N ARG A 72 -11.77 3.39 -7.69
CA ARG A 72 -12.07 4.35 -8.78
C ARG A 72 -11.40 5.70 -8.55
N THR A 73 -11.30 6.14 -7.29
CA THR A 73 -10.81 7.49 -6.94
C THR A 73 -9.70 7.44 -5.89
N HIS A 74 -8.91 8.51 -5.79
CA HIS A 74 -7.91 8.67 -4.74
C HIS A 74 -8.54 8.75 -3.34
N SER A 75 -9.71 9.38 -3.20
CA SER A 75 -10.42 9.43 -1.92
C SER A 75 -10.81 8.04 -1.43
N GLN A 76 -11.18 7.13 -2.33
CA GLN A 76 -11.45 5.74 -1.98
C GLN A 76 -10.17 4.99 -1.56
N SER A 77 -9.03 5.22 -2.24
CA SER A 77 -7.72 4.67 -1.82
C SER A 77 -7.36 5.11 -0.41
N LYS A 78 -7.59 6.40 -0.08
CA LYS A 78 -7.32 6.94 1.25
C LYS A 78 -8.12 6.23 2.35
N VAL A 79 -9.39 5.89 2.09
CA VAL A 79 -10.18 5.07 3.03
C VAL A 79 -9.51 3.71 3.29
N PHE A 80 -8.93 3.08 2.27
CA PHE A 80 -8.18 1.83 2.49
C PHE A 80 -6.92 2.05 3.32
N GLU A 81 -6.18 3.12 3.09
CA GLU A 81 -4.97 3.47 3.85
C GLU A 81 -5.29 3.68 5.35
N GLU A 82 -6.38 4.39 5.64
CA GLU A 82 -6.86 4.62 7.01
C GLU A 82 -7.28 3.31 7.69
N GLU A 83 -8.08 2.48 7.03
CA GLU A 83 -8.55 1.20 7.59
C GLU A 83 -7.40 0.20 7.76
N LEU A 84 -6.45 0.14 6.82
CA LEU A 84 -5.24 -0.68 6.95
C LEU A 84 -4.37 -0.22 8.13
N THR A 85 -4.33 1.09 8.39
CA THR A 85 -3.62 1.64 9.55
C THR A 85 -4.27 1.17 10.84
N GLN A 86 -5.60 1.23 10.93
CA GLN A 86 -6.34 0.73 12.11
C GLN A 86 -6.17 -0.79 12.29
N LEU A 87 -6.24 -1.56 11.20
CA LEU A 87 -6.00 -2.99 11.20
C LEU A 87 -4.58 -3.37 11.62
N ARG A 88 -3.57 -2.57 11.26
CA ARG A 88 -2.19 -2.77 11.69
C ARG A 88 -2.00 -2.52 13.19
N LEU A 89 -2.74 -1.55 13.74
CA LEU A 89 -2.73 -1.25 15.18
C LEU A 89 -3.52 -2.27 16.01
N HIS A 90 -4.58 -2.82 15.41
CA HIS A 90 -5.41 -3.87 16.00
C HIS A 90 -4.65 -5.20 16.07
N ASP A 91 -4.54 -5.75 17.28
CA ASP A 91 -3.84 -7.00 17.54
C ASP A 91 -4.86 -8.08 17.94
N PRO A 92 -5.10 -9.09 17.11
CA PRO A 92 -5.93 -10.24 17.49
C PRO A 92 -5.25 -11.17 18.51
N GLY A 93 -3.94 -10.98 18.80
CA GLY A 93 -3.14 -11.79 19.72
C GLY A 93 -1.81 -12.27 19.11
N GLU A 94 -0.82 -12.52 19.99
CA GLU A 94 0.49 -13.15 19.73
C GLU A 94 1.32 -12.59 18.56
N GLY A 95 1.51 -11.27 18.50
CA GLY A 95 2.58 -10.70 17.64
C GLY A 95 2.28 -10.70 16.14
N ALA A 96 1.03 -10.97 15.73
CA ALA A 96 0.54 -10.86 14.36
C ALA A 96 0.68 -9.43 13.76
N ARG A 97 1.01 -8.44 14.60
CA ARG A 97 1.23 -7.01 14.29
C ARG A 97 2.22 -6.72 13.15
N ARG A 98 3.29 -7.52 13.02
CA ARG A 98 4.54 -7.00 12.40
C ARG A 98 4.64 -7.18 10.89
N ASP A 99 3.78 -8.01 10.29
CA ASP A 99 3.94 -8.40 8.89
C ASP A 99 2.87 -7.81 7.96
N LEU A 100 2.01 -6.90 8.44
CA LEU A 100 1.09 -6.17 7.56
C LEU A 100 1.82 -5.02 6.87
N THR A 101 2.50 -5.32 5.77
CA THR A 101 3.01 -4.32 4.84
C THR A 101 1.95 -3.99 3.81
N ALA A 102 1.64 -2.70 3.64
CA ALA A 102 0.74 -2.24 2.60
C ALA A 102 1.19 -0.86 2.09
N THR A 103 0.86 -0.57 0.84
CA THR A 103 1.06 0.74 0.22
C THR A 103 0.00 0.99 -0.82
N SER A 104 -0.25 2.26 -1.13
CA SER A 104 -1.09 2.69 -2.24
C SER A 104 -0.23 3.19 -3.41
N MET A 105 -0.73 2.98 -4.62
CA MET A 105 -0.03 3.37 -5.84
C MET A 105 -0.82 4.45 -6.57
N VAL A 106 -0.13 5.53 -6.93
CA VAL A 106 -0.68 6.63 -7.72
C VAL A 106 0.28 7.00 -8.85
N SER A 107 -0.22 7.72 -9.86
CA SER A 107 0.63 8.18 -10.96
C SER A 107 1.69 9.17 -10.47
N ARG A 108 2.85 9.19 -11.14
CA ARG A 108 3.99 10.08 -10.83
C ARG A 108 3.56 11.55 -10.74
N VAL A 109 2.60 11.98 -11.57
CA VAL A 109 2.10 13.36 -11.60
C VAL A 109 1.39 13.79 -10.31
N HIS A 110 0.96 12.84 -9.47
CA HIS A 110 0.31 13.16 -8.20
C HIS A 110 1.30 13.34 -7.06
N VAL A 111 2.49 12.76 -7.15
CA VAL A 111 3.45 12.71 -6.04
C VAL A 111 4.80 13.32 -6.35
N CYS A 112 5.03 13.81 -7.57
CA CYS A 112 6.33 14.34 -7.95
C CYS A 112 6.55 15.75 -7.36
N PRO A 113 7.62 15.98 -6.58
CA PRO A 113 7.92 17.30 -6.03
C PRO A 113 8.24 18.35 -7.11
N MET A 114 8.69 17.92 -8.30
CA MET A 114 8.99 18.81 -9.42
C MET A 114 7.75 19.19 -10.25
N LYS A 115 6.53 18.77 -9.85
CA LYS A 115 5.31 19.00 -10.62
C LYS A 115 5.05 20.47 -10.88
N SER A 116 5.26 21.34 -9.89
CA SER A 116 5.05 22.79 -10.03
C SER A 116 5.93 23.43 -11.11
N GLN A 117 7.10 22.86 -11.39
CA GLN A 117 8.01 23.32 -12.45
C GLN A 117 7.59 22.83 -13.86
N MET A 118 6.52 22.02 -13.93
CA MET A 118 6.01 21.36 -15.12
C MET A 118 4.48 21.47 -15.23
N ASP A 119 3.89 22.47 -14.56
CA ASP A 119 2.45 22.68 -14.43
C ASP A 119 1.73 22.92 -15.76
N GLN A 120 2.42 23.49 -16.74
CA GLN A 120 1.92 23.68 -18.11
C GLN A 120 1.77 22.38 -18.91
N LEU A 121 2.32 21.27 -18.42
CA LEU A 121 2.24 19.99 -19.13
C LEU A 121 0.94 19.24 -18.79
N THR A 122 0.32 18.67 -19.82
CA THR A 122 -0.70 17.63 -19.62
C THR A 122 -0.12 16.45 -18.84
N THR A 123 -0.96 15.59 -18.26
CA THR A 123 -0.50 14.37 -17.58
C THR A 123 0.42 13.52 -18.47
N VAL A 124 0.08 13.38 -19.76
CA VAL A 124 0.92 12.66 -20.72
C VAL A 124 2.25 13.37 -20.98
N GLY A 125 2.22 14.70 -21.13
CA GLY A 125 3.42 15.54 -21.28
C GLY A 125 4.35 15.42 -20.06
N PHE A 126 3.78 15.47 -18.85
CA PHE A 126 4.49 15.28 -17.60
C PHE A 126 5.20 13.91 -17.58
N MET A 127 4.51 12.82 -17.94
CA MET A 127 5.11 11.49 -17.92
C MET A 127 6.28 11.36 -18.91
N LYS A 128 6.16 11.95 -20.10
CA LYS A 128 7.25 12.01 -21.08
C LYS A 128 8.44 12.82 -20.56
N GLN A 129 8.17 13.98 -19.97
CA GLN A 129 9.21 14.85 -19.42
C GLN A 129 9.92 14.20 -18.21
N CYS A 130 9.18 13.58 -17.30
CA CYS A 130 9.72 12.80 -16.19
C CYS A 130 10.69 11.71 -16.69
N ALA A 131 10.27 10.91 -17.68
CA ALA A 131 11.11 9.88 -18.29
C ALA A 131 12.38 10.48 -18.94
N LYS A 132 12.26 11.62 -19.61
CA LYS A 132 13.39 12.36 -20.19
C LYS A 132 14.38 12.80 -19.10
N LEU A 133 13.91 13.39 -18.01
CA LEU A 133 14.77 13.85 -16.90
C LEU A 133 15.54 12.68 -16.28
N VAL A 134 14.87 11.56 -16.01
CA VAL A 134 15.50 10.33 -15.51
C VAL A 134 16.59 9.86 -16.48
N LYS A 135 16.25 9.70 -17.78
CA LYS A 135 17.19 9.25 -18.83
C LYS A 135 18.42 10.15 -18.93
N THR A 136 18.23 11.47 -18.85
CA THR A 136 19.32 12.45 -18.97
C THR A 136 20.13 12.68 -17.69
N GLY A 137 19.82 11.99 -16.58
CA GLY A 137 20.55 12.23 -15.33
C GLY A 137 20.08 13.45 -14.53
N ARG A 138 18.98 14.11 -14.93
CA ARG A 138 18.57 15.43 -14.42
C ARG A 138 17.49 15.39 -13.33
N CYS A 139 16.89 14.23 -13.08
CA CYS A 139 15.98 14.07 -11.95
C CYS A 139 16.76 13.72 -10.68
N SER A 140 17.05 14.71 -9.84
CA SER A 140 17.76 14.51 -8.56
C SER A 140 17.05 13.48 -7.69
N TYR A 141 15.73 13.61 -7.52
CA TYR A 141 14.93 12.69 -6.70
C TYR A 141 15.08 11.22 -7.09
N TYR A 142 15.06 10.91 -8.39
CA TYR A 142 15.26 9.55 -8.88
C TYR A 142 16.70 9.07 -8.65
N TRP A 143 17.70 9.91 -8.94
CA TRP A 143 19.11 9.54 -8.80
C TRP A 143 19.62 9.57 -7.35
N ASN A 144 18.82 10.09 -6.42
CA ASN A 144 18.99 9.88 -4.99
C ASN A 144 18.52 8.48 -4.57
N CYS A 145 17.56 7.86 -5.27
CA CYS A 145 17.16 6.47 -5.03
C CYS A 145 18.15 5.46 -5.64
N TYR A 146 18.81 5.82 -6.74
CA TYR A 146 19.55 4.88 -7.59
C TYR A 146 20.99 5.31 -7.87
N THR A 147 21.86 4.34 -8.12
CA THR A 147 23.22 4.54 -8.60
C THR A 147 23.44 3.78 -9.92
N LYS A 148 24.38 4.28 -10.73
CA LYS A 148 24.92 3.56 -11.88
C LYS A 148 26.25 2.97 -11.44
N SER A 149 26.38 1.64 -11.44
CA SER A 149 27.67 1.01 -11.17
C SER A 149 28.64 1.33 -12.32
N LYS A 150 29.90 1.68 -12.00
CA LYS A 150 30.91 1.92 -13.03
C LYS A 150 31.18 0.61 -13.78
N GLY A 151 30.81 0.56 -15.06
CA GLY A 151 31.10 -0.58 -15.95
C GLY A 151 29.94 -1.55 -16.18
N GLU A 152 28.80 -1.42 -15.48
CA GLU A 152 27.61 -2.23 -15.73
C GLU A 152 26.45 -1.37 -16.24
N ALA A 153 25.70 -1.87 -17.23
CA ALA A 153 24.48 -1.22 -17.73
C ALA A 153 23.33 -1.22 -16.72
N ARG A 154 23.54 -1.72 -15.49
CA ARG A 154 22.49 -1.99 -14.52
C ARG A 154 22.36 -0.85 -13.50
N ILE A 155 21.16 -0.28 -13.44
CA ILE A 155 20.77 0.66 -12.39
C ILE A 155 20.47 -0.14 -11.12
N ALA A 156 21.14 0.20 -10.02
CA ALA A 156 20.93 -0.43 -8.71
C ALA A 156 20.41 0.62 -7.71
N PRO A 157 19.46 0.28 -6.84
CA PRO A 157 19.07 1.15 -5.73
C PRO A 157 20.24 1.36 -4.77
N ARG A 158 20.37 2.57 -4.23
CA ARG A 158 21.37 2.88 -3.21
C ARG A 158 21.05 2.15 -1.90
N PRO A 159 22.06 1.75 -1.09
CA PRO A 159 21.83 1.11 0.21
C PRO A 159 20.92 1.95 1.11
N HIS A 160 21.25 3.23 1.32
CA HIS A 160 20.45 4.13 2.15
C HIS A 160 18.98 4.23 1.70
N PHE A 161 18.70 4.24 0.39
CA PHE A 161 17.32 4.23 -0.10
C PHE A 161 16.58 2.93 0.24
N ARG A 162 17.26 1.78 0.19
CA ARG A 162 16.67 0.49 0.60
C ARG A 162 16.38 0.48 2.10
N ASP A 163 17.31 0.97 2.90
CA ASP A 163 17.20 0.97 4.35
C ASP A 163 16.01 1.85 4.80
N GLU A 164 15.85 3.03 4.20
CA GLU A 164 14.73 3.94 4.47
C GLU A 164 13.39 3.35 4.02
N VAL A 165 13.33 2.73 2.84
CA VAL A 165 12.12 2.02 2.39
C VAL A 165 11.75 0.89 3.36
N GLU A 166 12.71 0.09 3.79
CA GLU A 166 12.46 -1.04 4.69
C GLU A 166 12.01 -0.56 6.07
N SER A 167 12.66 0.48 6.60
CA SER A 167 12.24 1.18 7.81
C SER A 167 10.79 1.68 7.70
N LEU A 168 10.41 2.26 6.55
CA LEU A 168 9.07 2.78 6.33
C LEU A 168 8.01 1.67 6.30
N ARG A 169 8.28 0.56 5.60
CA ARG A 169 7.37 -0.61 5.51
C ARG A 169 7.15 -1.28 6.86
N THR A 170 8.22 -1.38 7.65
CA THR A 170 8.21 -2.05 8.95
C THR A 170 7.67 -1.17 10.07
N SER A 171 7.60 0.15 9.88
CA SER A 171 7.02 1.08 10.85
C SER A 171 5.52 1.34 10.62
N GLN A 172 5.08 1.44 9.35
CA GLN A 172 3.71 1.87 9.06
C GLN A 172 3.12 1.31 7.75
N VAL A 173 1.82 1.57 7.54
CA VAL A 173 1.22 1.50 6.20
C VAL A 173 1.80 2.66 5.38
N VAL A 174 2.36 2.37 4.22
CA VAL A 174 3.06 3.38 3.42
C VAL A 174 2.05 4.12 2.54
N THR A 175 1.55 5.24 3.06
CA THR A 175 0.62 6.14 2.37
C THR A 175 1.34 7.05 1.37
N ARG A 176 0.55 7.78 0.58
CA ARG A 176 1.07 8.84 -0.28
C ARG A 176 1.80 9.90 0.53
N GLU A 177 1.19 10.34 1.63
CA GLU A 177 1.72 11.39 2.50
C GLU A 177 3.06 10.96 3.10
N ALA A 178 3.18 9.71 3.60
CA ALA A 178 4.42 9.19 4.13
C ALA A 178 5.56 9.17 3.09
N ALA A 179 5.25 8.87 1.82
CA ALA A 179 6.23 8.92 0.74
C ALA A 179 6.63 10.35 0.35
N GLU A 180 5.72 11.31 0.46
CA GLU A 180 5.99 12.74 0.25
C GLU A 180 6.86 13.31 1.39
N GLU A 181 6.56 12.99 2.65
CA GLU A 181 7.35 13.36 3.82
C GLU A 181 8.79 12.82 3.74
N LEU A 182 8.97 11.55 3.36
CA LEU A 182 10.31 10.97 3.15
C LEU A 182 11.07 11.66 2.00
N SER A 183 10.35 12.16 0.99
CA SER A 183 10.97 12.94 -0.08
C SER A 183 11.42 14.31 0.39
N GLU A 184 10.71 14.95 1.31
CA GLU A 184 11.10 16.24 1.88
C GLU A 184 12.36 16.11 2.75
N SER A 185 12.47 15.04 3.53
CA SER A 185 13.61 14.81 4.42
C SER A 185 14.85 14.24 3.73
N SER A 186 14.68 13.29 2.80
CA SER A 186 15.79 12.54 2.18
C SER A 186 15.99 12.83 0.70
N GLY A 187 15.10 13.62 0.08
CA GLY A 187 15.18 13.96 -1.34
C GLY A 187 14.98 12.76 -2.28
N PHE A 188 14.29 11.71 -1.84
CA PHE A 188 13.96 10.55 -2.68
C PHE A 188 12.74 10.81 -3.56
N CYS A 189 12.59 10.07 -4.67
CA CYS A 189 11.38 10.15 -5.48
C CYS A 189 10.21 9.44 -4.78
N PRO A 190 9.13 10.13 -4.38
CA PRO A 190 7.97 9.50 -3.71
C PRO A 190 7.39 8.33 -4.50
N TYR A 191 7.32 8.45 -5.81
CA TYR A 191 6.81 7.38 -6.67
C TYR A 191 7.67 6.11 -6.58
N GLU A 192 8.99 6.26 -6.48
CA GLU A 192 9.89 5.10 -6.35
C GLU A 192 9.82 4.52 -4.93
N VAL A 193 9.60 5.34 -3.89
CA VAL A 193 9.31 4.86 -2.53
C VAL A 193 8.06 3.97 -2.53
N LEU A 194 6.92 4.47 -3.02
CA LEU A 194 5.67 3.69 -3.10
C LEU A 194 5.85 2.41 -3.92
N ARG A 195 6.51 2.52 -5.09
CA ARG A 195 6.78 1.36 -5.96
C ARG A 195 7.63 0.29 -5.29
N TRP A 196 8.60 0.69 -4.47
CA TRP A 196 9.43 -0.25 -3.73
C TRP A 196 8.70 -0.88 -2.55
N CYS A 197 7.82 -0.14 -1.89
CA CYS A 197 6.97 -0.67 -0.82
C CYS A 197 5.94 -1.70 -1.32
N ALA A 198 5.59 -1.64 -2.60
CA ALA A 198 4.68 -2.58 -3.25
C ALA A 198 5.33 -3.92 -3.65
N LYS A 199 6.65 -4.07 -3.52
CA LYS A 199 7.39 -5.31 -3.87
C LYS A 199 7.34 -6.35 -2.77
#